data_AF-A0A9Y2AR54-F1
#
_entry.id   AF-A0A9Y2AR54-F1
#
_cell.length_a   1.000
_cell.length_b   1.000
_cell.length_c   1.000
_cell.angle_alpha   90.00
_cell.angle_beta   90.00
_cell.angle_gamma   90.00
#
_symmetry.space_group_name_H-M   'P 1'
#
loop_
_entity.id
_entity.type
_entity.pdbx_description
1 polymer ?
#
loop_
_entity_poly.entity_id
_entity_poly.type
_entity_poly.pdbx_seq_one_letter_code
_entity_poly.pdbx_strand_id
1 'polypeptide(L)'
;MKSHLPLIAVAAVALLSACNKNDEPEVVGGPADPMAAQLANAAPVELPPSVKANKQFRCKDNSLFFVDFMSDEKTAILRTEKNGAPTALKAAEAGQPFTAEGGYEIKGSGDDVTITVPGKGAQACHV
;
A
#
# COMPACT_ATOMS: atom_id res chain seq x y z
N MET A 1 -39.31 67.05 47.95
CA MET A 1 -38.21 66.07 47.87
C MET A 1 -38.61 64.79 48.61
N LYS A 2 -39.00 63.73 47.91
CA LYS A 2 -38.89 62.34 48.39
C LYS A 2 -38.95 61.39 47.19
N SER A 3 -38.05 60.41 47.22
CA SER A 3 -37.36 59.82 46.08
C SER A 3 -38.10 58.59 45.51
N HIS A 4 -38.43 58.59 44.21
CA HIS A 4 -38.95 57.43 43.49
C HIS A 4 -37.78 56.61 42.91
N LEU A 5 -36.97 56.01 43.78
CA LEU A 5 -35.74 55.30 43.39
C LEU A 5 -35.73 53.76 43.40
N PRO A 6 -36.84 52.99 43.54
CA PRO A 6 -36.72 51.53 43.48
C PRO A 6 -37.48 50.85 42.32
N LEU A 7 -37.68 51.50 41.17
CA LEU A 7 -38.41 50.87 40.04
C LEU A 7 -37.55 50.59 38.79
N ILE A 8 -36.29 51.04 38.75
CA ILE A 8 -35.41 50.87 37.58
C ILE A 8 -34.57 49.57 37.68
N ALA A 9 -34.50 48.93 38.85
CA ALA A 9 -33.62 47.78 39.06
C ALA A 9 -34.16 46.43 38.50
N VAL A 10 -35.45 46.32 38.17
CA VAL A 10 -36.05 45.04 37.75
C VAL A 10 -35.90 44.77 36.25
N ALA A 11 -35.65 45.81 35.43
CA ALA A 11 -35.48 45.65 33.98
C ALA A 11 -34.12 45.06 33.58
N ALA A 12 -33.08 45.23 34.41
CA ALA A 12 -31.73 44.76 34.08
C ALA A 12 -31.55 43.23 34.20
N VAL A 13 -32.38 42.57 35.01
CA VAL A 13 -32.24 41.12 35.27
C VAL A 13 -32.95 40.26 34.20
N ALA A 14 -33.90 40.84 33.46
CA ALA A 14 -34.63 40.15 32.39
C ALA A 14 -33.86 40.10 31.05
N LEU A 15 -32.80 40.91 30.90
CA LEU A 15 -31.96 40.92 29.69
C LEU A 15 -30.85 39.86 29.74
N LEU A 16 -30.54 39.30 30.91
CA LEU A 16 -29.45 38.32 31.06
C LEU A 16 -29.89 36.86 30.81
N SER A 17 -31.20 36.57 30.85
CA SER A 17 -31.74 35.22 30.58
C SER A 17 -31.85 34.87 29.09
N ALA A 18 -31.40 35.76 28.19
CA ALA A 18 -31.36 35.51 26.74
C ALA A 18 -30.00 35.00 26.25
N CYS A 19 -28.98 34.95 27.11
CA CYS A 19 -27.61 34.54 26.72
C CYS A 19 -27.33 33.03 26.89
N ASN A 20 -28.34 32.19 27.12
CA ASN A 20 -28.13 30.75 27.32
C ASN A 20 -29.24 29.92 26.67
N LYS A 21 -29.31 30.01 25.34
CA LYS A 21 -30.15 29.17 24.47
C LYS A 21 -29.28 28.46 23.42
N ASN A 22 -28.17 27.87 23.88
CA ASN A 22 -27.37 26.94 23.08
C ASN A 22 -27.26 25.64 23.86
N ASP A 23 -28.22 24.73 23.62
CA ASP A 23 -28.23 23.37 24.18
C ASP A 23 -27.34 22.40 23.38
N GLU A 24 -26.60 22.90 22.40
CA GLU A 24 -25.66 22.12 21.61
C GLU A 24 -24.28 22.76 21.69
N PRO A 25 -23.21 21.98 21.98
CA PRO A 25 -21.85 22.50 21.84
C PRO A 25 -21.67 22.96 20.41
N GLU A 26 -21.26 24.21 20.22
CA GLU A 26 -20.86 24.71 18.92
C GLU A 26 -19.67 23.87 18.47
N VAL A 27 -19.94 22.86 17.65
CA VAL A 27 -18.92 22.18 16.86
C VAL A 27 -18.44 23.20 15.86
N VAL A 28 -17.49 24.03 16.28
CA VAL A 28 -16.58 24.72 15.37
C VAL A 28 -15.83 23.60 14.68
N GLY A 29 -16.43 23.08 13.61
CA GLY A 29 -15.79 22.16 12.70
C GLY A 29 -14.48 22.81 12.33
N GLY A 30 -13.38 22.27 12.84
CA GLY A 30 -12.04 22.64 12.40
C GLY A 30 -12.02 22.64 10.87
N PRO A 31 -11.15 23.46 10.25
CA PRO A 31 -11.20 23.74 8.81
C PRO A 31 -11.49 22.44 8.04
N ALA A 32 -12.63 22.42 7.34
CA ALA A 32 -13.08 21.25 6.61
C ALA A 32 -11.91 20.76 5.76
N ASP A 33 -11.47 19.52 5.99
CA ASP A 33 -10.32 18.96 5.30
C ASP A 33 -10.59 19.07 3.78
N PRO A 34 -9.88 19.94 3.06
CA PRO A 34 -10.16 20.22 1.65
C PRO A 34 -9.94 18.99 0.77
N MET A 35 -9.37 17.92 1.32
CA MET A 35 -9.14 16.64 0.66
C MET A 35 -10.08 15.51 1.11
N ALA A 36 -11.05 15.75 2.00
CA ALA A 36 -11.98 14.71 2.49
C ALA A 36 -12.73 14.01 1.34
N ALA A 37 -13.18 14.77 0.35
CA ALA A 37 -13.85 14.23 -0.84
C ALA A 37 -12.89 13.50 -1.80
N GLN A 38 -11.59 13.85 -1.79
CA GLN A 38 -10.56 13.23 -2.64
C GLN A 38 -10.09 11.90 -2.05
N LEU A 39 -9.98 11.78 -0.73
CA LEU A 39 -9.68 10.51 -0.06
C LEU A 39 -10.82 9.51 -0.18
N ALA A 40 -12.08 9.96 -0.12
CA ALA A 40 -13.25 9.08 -0.27
C ALA A 40 -13.40 8.49 -1.69
N ASN A 41 -12.79 9.10 -2.70
CA ASN A 41 -12.80 8.65 -4.10
C ASN A 41 -11.45 8.09 -4.58
N ALA A 42 -10.43 8.05 -3.71
CA ALA A 42 -9.15 7.46 -4.06
C ALA A 42 -9.34 5.95 -4.19
N ALA A 43 -9.05 5.40 -5.37
CA ALA A 43 -8.92 3.95 -5.52
C ALA A 43 -7.90 3.45 -4.48
N PRO A 44 -8.09 2.24 -3.93
CA PRO A 44 -7.11 1.64 -3.02
C PRO A 44 -5.73 1.78 -3.66
N VAL A 45 -4.80 2.42 -2.95
CA VAL A 45 -3.42 2.51 -3.41
C VAL A 45 -2.92 1.07 -3.49
N GLU A 46 -2.82 0.52 -4.70
CA GLU A 46 -2.24 -0.79 -4.91
C GLU A 46 -0.76 -0.68 -4.58
N LEU A 47 -0.45 -1.06 -3.34
CA LEU A 47 0.92 -1.15 -2.89
C LEU A 47 1.65 -2.12 -3.83
N PRO A 48 2.88 -1.78 -4.28
CA PRO A 48 3.66 -2.68 -5.10
C PRO A 48 3.72 -4.05 -4.40
N PRO A 49 3.50 -5.16 -5.11
CA PRO A 49 3.41 -6.45 -4.48
C PRO A 49 4.68 -6.71 -3.67
N SER A 50 4.52 -7.12 -2.41
CA SER A 50 5.65 -7.43 -1.55
C SER A 50 6.31 -8.72 -2.01
N VAL A 51 7.60 -8.89 -1.74
CA VAL A 51 8.30 -10.16 -1.98
C VAL A 51 7.74 -11.20 -1.00
N LYS A 52 7.10 -12.24 -1.52
CA LYS A 52 6.56 -13.37 -0.75
C LYS A 52 7.67 -14.32 -0.33
N ALA A 53 8.60 -14.59 -1.24
CA ALA A 53 9.75 -15.47 -0.98
C ALA A 53 10.96 -15.01 -1.79
N ASN A 54 12.11 -14.89 -1.12
CA ASN A 54 13.41 -14.79 -1.78
C ASN A 54 14.05 -16.18 -1.72
N LYS A 55 14.34 -16.75 -2.88
CA LYS A 55 15.07 -18.02 -3.01
C LYS A 55 16.33 -17.82 -3.81
N GLN A 56 17.38 -18.53 -3.41
CA GLN A 56 18.66 -18.53 -4.09
C GLN A 56 18.87 -19.94 -4.62
N PHE A 57 18.83 -20.11 -5.93
CA PHE A 57 18.93 -21.41 -6.58
C PHE A 57 20.34 -21.64 -7.10
N ARG A 58 20.89 -22.82 -6.84
CA ARG A 58 22.10 -23.34 -7.46
C ARG A 58 21.74 -24.25 -8.62
N CYS A 59 22.17 -23.86 -9.82
CA CYS A 59 21.94 -24.67 -11.02
C CYS A 59 23.06 -25.69 -11.25
N LYS A 60 22.80 -26.64 -12.16
CA LYS A 60 23.76 -27.69 -12.56
C LYS A 60 25.14 -27.15 -12.98
N ASP A 61 25.21 -25.94 -13.52
CA ASP A 61 26.46 -25.31 -13.95
C ASP A 61 27.20 -24.57 -12.80
N ASN A 62 26.78 -24.78 -11.55
CA ASN A 62 27.24 -24.06 -10.36
C ASN A 62 26.95 -22.55 -10.36
N SER A 63 26.13 -22.04 -11.30
CA SER A 63 25.63 -20.66 -11.22
C SER A 63 24.65 -20.50 -10.07
N LEU A 64 24.65 -19.33 -9.46
CA LEU A 64 23.67 -18.90 -8.46
C LEU A 64 22.70 -17.93 -9.10
N PHE A 65 21.41 -18.25 -9.03
CA PHE A 65 20.34 -17.34 -9.42
C PHE A 65 19.52 -16.95 -8.21
N PHE A 66 19.12 -15.69 -8.17
CA PHE A 66 18.32 -15.14 -7.08
C PHE A 66 16.93 -14.86 -7.64
N VAL A 67 15.91 -15.50 -7.08
CA VAL A 67 14.52 -15.35 -7.53
C VAL A 67 13.70 -14.81 -6.38
N ASP A 68 13.15 -13.62 -6.57
CA ASP A 68 12.18 -13.00 -5.69
C ASP A 68 10.77 -13.30 -6.22
N PHE A 69 10.06 -14.22 -5.59
CA PHE A 69 8.64 -14.45 -5.88
C PHE A 69 7.79 -13.38 -5.19
N MET A 70 6.96 -12.71 -5.96
CA MET A 70 6.10 -11.64 -5.45
C MET A 70 4.78 -12.21 -4.88
N SER A 71 4.12 -11.43 -4.04
CA SER A 71 2.88 -11.83 -3.35
C SER A 71 1.67 -11.94 -4.26
N ASP A 72 1.77 -11.47 -5.50
CA ASP A 72 0.77 -11.62 -6.54
C ASP A 72 0.77 -13.02 -7.19
N GLU A 73 1.73 -13.88 -6.85
CA GLU A 73 1.96 -15.24 -7.40
C GLU A 73 2.11 -15.30 -8.93
N LYS A 74 2.20 -14.13 -9.56
CA LYS A 74 2.23 -13.93 -11.01
C LYS A 74 3.50 -13.21 -11.43
N THR A 75 4.21 -12.57 -10.52
CA THR A 75 5.46 -11.89 -10.81
C THR A 75 6.60 -12.54 -10.04
N ALA A 76 7.73 -12.71 -10.73
CA ALA A 76 8.98 -13.13 -10.13
C ALA A 76 10.10 -12.22 -10.64
N ILE A 77 11.06 -11.88 -9.80
CA ILE A 77 12.25 -11.13 -10.22
C ILE A 77 13.46 -12.05 -10.17
N LEU A 78 14.07 -12.30 -11.32
CA LEU A 78 15.31 -13.07 -11.44
C LEU A 78 16.51 -12.13 -11.46
N ARG A 79 17.55 -12.47 -10.70
CA ARG A 79 18.86 -11.84 -10.78
C ARG A 79 19.90 -12.92 -10.96
N THR A 80 20.81 -12.73 -11.91
CA THR A 80 21.93 -13.65 -12.16
C THR A 80 23.07 -13.45 -11.15
N GLU A 81 23.04 -12.35 -10.41
CA GLU A 81 24.01 -11.98 -9.38
C GLU A 81 23.28 -11.23 -8.26
N LYS A 82 23.84 -11.21 -7.04
CA LYS A 82 23.23 -10.58 -5.87
C LYS A 82 22.85 -9.10 -6.10
N ASN A 83 23.70 -8.37 -6.80
CA ASN A 83 23.50 -6.95 -7.15
C ASN A 83 23.33 -6.76 -8.68
N GLY A 84 23.04 -7.84 -9.42
CA GLY A 84 22.86 -7.80 -10.86
C GLY A 84 21.56 -7.11 -11.28
N ALA A 85 21.43 -6.89 -12.59
CA ALA A 85 20.21 -6.34 -13.16
C ALA A 85 19.00 -7.26 -12.87
N PRO A 86 17.91 -6.74 -12.28
CA PRO A 86 16.71 -7.52 -12.05
C PRO A 86 15.94 -7.70 -13.36
N THR A 87 15.66 -8.95 -13.71
CA THR A 87 14.76 -9.32 -14.79
C THR A 87 13.40 -9.64 -14.19
N ALA A 88 12.39 -8.82 -14.46
CA ALA A 88 11.02 -9.10 -14.05
C ALA A 88 10.39 -10.12 -15.01
N LEU A 89 9.95 -11.25 -14.48
CA LEU A 89 9.19 -12.28 -15.18
C LEU A 89 7.75 -12.25 -14.71
N LYS A 90 6.84 -12.52 -15.65
CA LYS A 90 5.41 -12.59 -15.41
C LYS A 90 4.87 -13.94 -15.86
N ALA A 91 4.06 -14.56 -15.02
CA ALA A 91 3.25 -15.71 -15.35
C ALA A 91 1.86 -15.26 -15.79
N ALA A 92 1.24 -16.00 -16.71
CA ALA A 92 -0.14 -15.73 -17.12
C ALA A 92 -1.12 -15.95 -15.96
N GLU A 93 -0.89 -17.00 -15.16
CA GLU A 93 -1.68 -17.37 -13.99
C GLU A 93 -0.78 -17.92 -12.88
N ALA A 94 -1.30 -17.97 -11.65
CA ALA A 94 -0.57 -18.56 -10.52
C ALA A 94 -0.26 -20.03 -10.80
N GLY A 95 1.01 -20.42 -10.65
CA GLY A 95 1.49 -21.78 -10.93
C GLY A 95 1.90 -22.06 -12.38
N GLN A 96 1.71 -21.11 -13.30
CA GLN A 96 2.28 -21.19 -14.65
C GLN A 96 3.76 -20.77 -14.67
N PRO A 97 4.51 -21.14 -15.72
CA PRO A 97 5.88 -20.66 -15.91
C PRO A 97 5.93 -19.13 -15.99
N PHE A 98 6.87 -18.54 -15.27
CA PHE A 98 7.16 -17.12 -15.35
C PHE A 98 8.03 -16.87 -16.58
N THR A 99 7.61 -15.98 -17.47
CA THR A 99 8.36 -15.63 -18.68
C THR A 99 8.68 -14.14 -18.69
N ALA A 100 9.81 -13.76 -19.29
CA ALA A 100 10.12 -12.36 -19.56
C ALA A 100 10.60 -12.14 -20.99
N GLU A 101 10.51 -10.89 -21.41
CA GLU A 101 11.10 -10.43 -22.66
C GLU A 101 12.60 -10.72 -22.67
N GLY A 102 13.11 -11.19 -23.81
CA GLY A 102 14.50 -11.62 -23.94
C GLY A 102 14.74 -13.11 -23.67
N GLY A 103 13.71 -13.94 -23.54
CA GLY A 103 13.84 -15.40 -23.52
C GLY A 103 14.18 -16.01 -22.15
N TYR A 104 13.87 -15.29 -21.07
CA TYR A 104 13.96 -15.82 -19.72
C TYR A 104 12.69 -16.60 -19.38
N GLU A 105 12.85 -17.77 -18.75
CA GLU A 105 11.73 -18.59 -18.29
C GLU A 105 12.09 -19.24 -16.95
N ILE A 106 11.15 -19.23 -16.00
CA ILE A 106 11.25 -19.99 -14.75
C ILE A 106 10.03 -20.90 -14.63
N LYS A 107 10.28 -22.21 -14.59
CA LYS A 107 9.26 -23.24 -14.36
C LYS A 107 9.34 -23.71 -12.92
N GLY A 108 8.25 -23.49 -12.19
CA GLY A 108 8.11 -23.87 -10.78
C GLY A 108 8.43 -22.71 -9.83
N SER A 109 7.93 -22.85 -8.60
CA SER A 109 8.12 -21.89 -7.49
C SER A 109 8.52 -22.58 -6.18
N GLY A 110 8.87 -23.87 -6.24
CA GLY A 110 9.29 -24.69 -5.11
C GLY A 110 10.80 -24.63 -4.85
N ASP A 111 11.33 -25.71 -4.29
CA ASP A 111 12.78 -25.87 -4.03
C ASP A 111 13.53 -26.36 -5.27
N ASP A 112 12.84 -27.09 -6.16
CA ASP A 112 13.31 -27.48 -7.47
C ASP A 112 12.62 -26.65 -8.55
N VAL A 113 13.41 -26.00 -9.40
CA VAL A 113 12.92 -25.18 -10.51
C VAL A 113 13.76 -25.40 -11.76
N THR A 114 13.16 -25.14 -12.92
CA THR A 114 13.91 -25.07 -14.19
C THR A 114 14.01 -23.62 -14.63
N ILE A 115 15.24 -23.11 -14.73
CA ILE A 115 15.52 -21.73 -15.14
C ILE A 115 16.14 -21.76 -16.54
N THR A 116 15.56 -21.02 -17.46
CA THR A 116 16.09 -20.75 -18.80
C THR A 116 16.50 -19.28 -18.86
N VAL A 117 17.73 -19.02 -19.28
CA VAL A 117 18.31 -17.68 -19.39
C VAL A 117 18.82 -17.52 -20.82
N PRO A 118 18.59 -16.40 -21.53
CA PRO A 118 19.15 -16.21 -22.86
C PRO A 118 20.66 -16.43 -22.89
N GLY A 119 21.11 -17.23 -23.85
CA GLY A 119 22.51 -17.65 -23.98
C GLY A 119 22.89 -18.86 -23.11
N LYS A 120 22.03 -19.30 -22.18
CA LYS A 120 22.14 -20.57 -21.46
C LYS A 120 20.92 -21.45 -21.77
N GLY A 121 21.11 -22.76 -21.89
CA GLY A 121 19.98 -23.69 -22.06
C GLY A 121 19.09 -23.72 -20.81
N ALA A 122 17.97 -24.44 -20.86
CA ALA A 122 17.18 -24.73 -19.67
C ALA A 122 18.03 -25.54 -18.66
N GLN A 123 18.11 -25.07 -17.42
CA GLN A 123 18.89 -25.69 -16.36
C GLN A 123 17.99 -26.05 -15.18
N ALA A 124 18.15 -27.26 -14.66
CA ALA A 124 17.57 -27.65 -13.38
C ALA A 124 18.37 -27.01 -12.24
N CYS A 125 17.66 -26.37 -11.32
CA CYS A 125 18.23 -25.62 -10.21
C CYS A 125 17.50 -25.96 -8.91
N HIS A 126 18.26 -26.03 -7.83
CA HIS A 126 17.78 -26.38 -6.49
C HIS A 126 18.21 -25.31 -5.48
N VAL A 127 17.41 -25.07 -4.45
CA VAL A 127 17.72 -24.09 -3.37
C VAL A 127 18.89 -24.53 -2.49
#